data_AF-A0A7V3RNU0-F1
#
_entry.id   AF-A0A7V3RNU0-F1
#
_cell.length_a   1.000
_cell.length_b   1.000
_cell.length_c   1.000
_cell.angle_alpha   90.00
_cell.angle_beta   90.00
_cell.angle_gamma   90.00
#
_symmetry.space_group_name_H-M   'P 1'
#
loop_
_entity.id
_entity.type
_entity.pdbx_description
1 polymer ?
#
loop_
_entity_poly.entity_id
_entity_poly.type
_entity_poly.pdbx_seq_one_letter_code
_entity_poly.pdbx_strand_id
1 'polypeptide(L)'
;MAVAVKNMPEVASKGRFERMAFVSLAGAAYLLGTFGIVFYLIPSLGQSLGWGGSGAAFLLRLVIQLAALVGLLVFGTRLLGPKTALGVRAGIFFGFVGFVLVLLLTRWASLWIEYWSYDRGLFSPTAGAIATVAVGLALLVLGTRLFLRPASERFLVTREEQGWFSIQPYKPLQGVRVRRGTIFGILVLIGSGIWTMLAHGTLRRGPQDWQLDIPFTGRVILEARGDVPAEVLAQYVPDWEVRWQEHALVLDRSTFQEINKSVDPERFVKIIEPGSSDYRTNQIVERSKYTEEIRELKKRGETEPQVSAPQPASGTLLYRSLTLLPSVQFTLPLLMLAAGIWLAWRVVNVPVFADFLIATEAEMNKVSWTTQRRLVQDTMVVLVTVVLMAFYLFGMDVMWKSVLSWPPIGVLKISSEEQKEEAQPPEDRPW
;
A
#
# COMPACT_ATOMS: atom_id res chain seq x y z
N MET A 1 73.42 -3.17 13.60
CA MET A 1 72.16 -2.78 12.93
C MET A 1 71.16 -3.90 13.13
N ALA A 2 70.13 -3.68 13.96
CA ALA A 2 69.01 -4.60 14.10
C ALA A 2 67.74 -3.76 13.91
N VAL A 3 67.09 -3.95 12.77
CA VAL A 3 65.84 -3.28 12.41
C VAL A 3 64.72 -3.99 13.18
N ALA A 4 64.11 -3.29 14.14
CA ALA A 4 62.94 -3.78 14.85
C ALA A 4 61.76 -3.84 13.86
N VAL A 5 61.43 -5.06 13.42
CA VAL A 5 60.17 -5.35 12.74
C VAL A 5 59.06 -5.09 13.74
N LYS A 6 58.37 -3.97 13.55
CA LYS A 6 57.17 -3.62 14.31
C LYS A 6 56.07 -4.61 13.89
N ASN A 7 55.90 -5.66 14.68
CA ASN A 7 54.78 -6.58 14.55
C ASN A 7 53.49 -5.75 14.51
N MET A 8 52.80 -5.77 13.36
CA MET A 8 51.44 -5.27 13.28
C MET A 8 50.60 -6.07 14.28
N PRO A 9 49.84 -5.42 15.17
CA PRO A 9 48.94 -6.17 16.03
C PRO A 9 47.97 -6.93 15.13
N GLU A 10 47.95 -8.26 15.28
CA GLU A 10 46.91 -9.11 14.71
C GLU A 10 45.57 -8.44 14.98
N VAL A 11 44.83 -8.14 13.89
CA VAL A 11 43.46 -7.66 13.99
C VAL A 11 42.67 -8.81 14.60
N ALA A 12 42.52 -8.77 15.93
CA ALA A 12 41.70 -9.71 16.68
C ALA A 12 40.39 -9.88 15.91
N SER A 13 40.09 -11.12 15.50
CA SER A 13 38.85 -11.43 14.80
C SER A 13 37.70 -11.03 15.72
N LYS A 14 37.06 -9.89 15.43
CA LYS A 14 35.95 -9.35 16.23
C LYS A 14 34.97 -10.47 16.54
N GLY A 15 34.68 -10.64 17.83
CA GLY A 15 33.82 -11.73 18.32
C GLY A 15 32.44 -11.70 17.62
N ARG A 16 31.74 -12.83 17.56
CA ARG A 16 30.39 -12.89 16.92
C ARG A 16 29.43 -11.84 17.49
N PHE A 17 29.55 -11.53 18.78
CA PHE A 17 28.74 -10.51 19.48
C PHE A 17 29.22 -9.06 19.28
N GLU A 18 30.44 -8.85 18.79
CA GLU A 18 30.98 -7.53 18.43
C GLU A 18 30.69 -7.16 16.95
N ARG A 19 30.02 -8.05 16.22
CA ARG A 19 29.59 -7.77 14.86
C ARG A 19 28.47 -6.72 14.89
N MET A 20 28.68 -5.65 14.13
CA MET A 20 27.72 -4.57 13.85
C MET A 20 26.29 -5.08 13.68
N ALA A 21 26.11 -6.21 12.99
CA ALA A 21 24.81 -6.81 12.72
C ALA A 21 24.04 -7.18 14.00
N PHE A 22 24.68 -7.75 15.03
CA PHE A 22 23.99 -8.11 16.28
C PHE A 22 23.55 -6.88 17.08
N VAL A 23 24.41 -5.86 17.16
CA VAL A 23 24.05 -4.58 17.81
C VAL A 23 22.88 -3.93 17.09
N SER A 24 22.87 -3.99 15.76
CA SER A 24 21.78 -3.43 14.96
C SER A 24 20.46 -4.22 15.08
N LEU A 25 20.52 -5.56 15.21
CA LEU A 25 19.34 -6.38 15.50
C LEU A 25 18.80 -6.12 16.90
N ALA A 26 19.67 -5.98 17.90
CA ALA A 26 19.26 -5.62 19.26
C ALA A 26 18.61 -4.23 19.29
N GLY A 27 19.17 -3.27 18.55
CA GLY A 27 18.56 -1.95 18.39
C GLY A 27 17.22 -1.99 17.64
N ALA A 28 17.07 -2.84 16.63
CA ALA A 28 15.79 -3.06 15.95
C ALA A 28 14.74 -3.70 16.90
N ALA A 29 15.14 -4.67 17.72
CA ALA A 29 14.28 -5.25 18.75
C ALA A 29 13.88 -4.22 19.81
N TYR A 30 14.80 -3.35 20.23
CA TYR A 30 14.51 -2.23 21.12
C TYR A 30 13.50 -1.25 20.50
N LEU A 31 13.64 -0.92 19.21
CA LEU A 31 12.64 -0.11 18.51
C LEU A 31 11.28 -0.80 18.49
N LEU A 32 11.20 -2.08 18.14
CA LEU A 32 9.94 -2.84 18.17
C LEU A 32 9.30 -2.83 19.57
N GLY A 33 10.10 -3.03 20.62
CA GLY A 33 9.65 -2.92 22.01
C GLY A 33 9.14 -1.52 22.35
N THR A 34 9.83 -0.48 21.89
CA THR A 34 9.40 0.92 22.04
C THR A 34 8.06 1.17 21.36
N PHE A 35 7.88 0.71 20.12
CA PHE A 35 6.60 0.80 19.42
C PHE A 35 5.50 0.03 20.16
N GLY A 36 5.77 -1.19 20.64
CA GLY A 36 4.83 -1.96 21.45
C GLY A 36 4.42 -1.24 22.74
N ILE A 37 5.36 -0.63 23.45
CA ILE A 37 5.05 0.14 24.66
C ILE A 37 4.18 1.36 24.32
N VAL A 38 4.58 2.15 23.31
CA VAL A 38 3.91 3.42 22.98
C VAL A 38 2.53 3.21 22.37
N PHE A 39 2.38 2.23 21.46
CA PHE A 39 1.17 2.04 20.67
C PHE A 39 0.25 0.93 21.17
N TYR A 40 0.72 0.02 22.03
CA TYR A 40 -0.10 -1.04 22.60
C TYR A 40 -0.25 -0.91 24.11
N LEU A 41 0.85 -0.84 24.87
CA LEU A 41 0.83 -0.84 26.34
C LEU A 41 0.19 0.43 26.93
N ILE A 42 0.63 1.61 26.52
CA ILE A 42 0.06 2.88 27.02
C ILE A 42 -1.43 2.97 26.69
N PRO A 43 -1.87 2.67 25.45
CA PRO A 43 -3.27 2.52 25.09
C PRO A 43 -4.09 1.58 25.94
N SER A 44 -3.62 0.35 26.13
CA SER A 44 -4.35 -0.67 26.86
C SER A 44 -4.51 -0.31 28.33
N LEU A 45 -3.46 0.27 28.94
CA LEU A 45 -3.52 0.78 30.31
C LEU A 45 -4.53 1.93 30.44
N GLY A 46 -4.51 2.88 29.51
CA GLY A 46 -5.48 3.98 29.48
C GLY A 46 -6.93 3.48 29.36
N GLN A 47 -7.18 2.44 28.56
CA GLN A 47 -8.51 1.82 28.47
C GLN A 47 -8.91 1.14 29.78
N SER A 48 -8.01 0.39 30.42
CA SER A 48 -8.29 -0.22 31.74
C SER A 48 -8.53 0.80 32.85
N LEU A 49 -7.95 2.00 32.74
CA LEU A 49 -8.12 3.12 33.66
C LEU A 49 -9.39 3.95 33.37
N GLY A 50 -10.18 3.60 32.35
CA GLY A 50 -11.42 4.31 32.00
C GLY A 50 -11.21 5.60 31.19
N TRP A 51 -10.02 5.84 30.65
CA TRP A 51 -9.69 7.05 29.87
C TRP A 51 -10.22 7.03 28.42
N GLY A 52 -11.15 6.13 28.10
CA GLY A 52 -11.64 5.92 26.73
C GLY A 52 -12.76 6.87 26.28
N GLY A 53 -13.44 7.56 27.21
CA GLY A 53 -14.72 8.22 26.93
C GLY A 53 -14.72 9.73 26.70
N SER A 54 -13.67 10.46 27.10
CA SER A 54 -13.64 11.93 27.00
C SER A 54 -12.54 12.43 26.05
N GLY A 55 -12.85 13.49 25.28
CA GLY A 55 -11.87 14.11 24.37
C GLY A 55 -10.62 14.62 25.09
N ALA A 56 -10.76 15.05 26.36
CA ALA A 56 -9.62 15.45 27.20
C ALA A 56 -8.71 14.25 27.55
N ALA A 57 -9.29 13.08 27.83
CA ALA A 57 -8.52 11.87 28.12
C ALA A 57 -7.78 11.36 26.87
N PHE A 58 -8.38 11.52 25.68
CA PHE A 58 -7.70 11.26 24.42
C PHE A 58 -6.48 12.17 24.22
N LEU A 59 -6.62 13.48 24.43
CA LEU A 59 -5.50 14.43 24.31
C LEU A 59 -4.39 14.14 25.33
N LEU A 60 -4.75 13.88 26.59
CA LEU A 60 -3.79 13.52 27.64
C LEU A 60 -3.01 12.26 27.26
N ARG A 61 -3.70 11.22 26.79
CA ARG A 61 -3.06 9.98 26.33
C ARG A 61 -2.11 10.24 25.17
N LEU A 62 -2.50 11.07 24.20
CA LEU A 62 -1.65 11.42 23.06
C LEU A 62 -0.37 12.13 23.52
N VAL A 63 -0.47 13.08 24.46
CA VAL A 63 0.70 13.75 25.06
C VAL A 63 1.60 12.76 25.79
N ILE A 64 1.03 11.84 26.58
CA ILE A 64 1.80 10.79 27.28
C ILE A 64 2.51 9.88 26.28
N GLN A 65 1.84 9.48 25.20
CA GLN A 65 2.44 8.65 24.15
C GLN A 65 3.60 9.36 23.45
N LEU A 66 3.44 10.65 23.10
CA LEU A 66 4.51 11.44 22.50
C LEU A 66 5.70 11.60 23.47
N ALA A 67 5.43 11.91 24.74
CA ALA A 67 6.47 12.04 25.76
C ALA A 67 7.22 10.72 25.98
N ALA A 68 6.50 9.59 26.05
CA ALA A 68 7.08 8.26 26.16
C ALA A 68 7.92 7.89 24.93
N LEU A 69 7.42 8.19 23.72
CA LEU A 69 8.14 7.96 22.48
C LEU A 69 9.45 8.76 22.44
N VAL A 70 9.40 10.06 22.75
CA VAL A 70 10.60 10.91 22.79
C VAL A 70 11.56 10.42 23.87
N GLY A 71 11.07 10.11 25.08
CA GLY A 71 11.88 9.60 26.17
C GLY A 71 12.60 8.29 25.84
N LEU A 72 11.90 7.32 25.25
CA LEU A 72 12.46 6.02 24.86
C LEU A 72 13.42 6.15 23.67
N LEU A 73 13.17 7.05 22.72
CA LEU A 73 14.11 7.34 21.63
C LEU A 73 15.39 8.00 22.15
N VAL A 74 15.26 9.00 23.03
CA VAL A 74 16.42 9.65 23.67
C VAL A 74 17.22 8.63 24.48
N PHE A 75 16.56 7.80 25.28
CA PHE A 75 17.21 6.73 26.03
C PHE A 75 17.94 5.74 25.10
N GLY A 76 17.31 5.33 24.01
CA GLY A 76 17.93 4.45 23.01
C GLY A 76 19.16 5.08 22.35
N THR A 77 19.10 6.36 21.97
CA THR A 77 20.27 7.07 21.42
C THR A 77 21.39 7.24 22.45
N ARG A 78 21.06 7.41 23.73
CA ARG A 78 22.05 7.49 24.82
C ARG A 78 22.71 6.13 25.09
N LEU A 79 21.95 5.04 24.97
CA LEU A 79 22.45 3.66 25.15
C LEU A 79 23.46 3.26 24.06
N LEU A 80 23.29 3.76 22.83
CA LEU A 80 24.21 3.52 21.71
C LEU A 80 25.60 4.15 21.88
N GLY A 81 25.74 5.15 22.76
CA GLY A 81 26.99 5.84 23.04
C GLY A 81 27.51 6.74 21.90
N PRO A 82 28.54 7.58 22.17
CA PRO A 82 29.05 8.55 21.20
C PRO A 82 29.93 7.96 20.10
N LYS A 83 30.38 6.70 20.22
CA LYS A 83 31.23 5.99 19.24
C LYS A 83 30.52 4.76 18.71
N THR A 84 29.41 4.94 18.00
CA THR A 84 28.75 3.83 17.31
C THR A 84 29.63 3.31 16.19
N ALA A 85 29.74 1.98 16.04
CA ALA A 85 30.37 1.39 14.86
C ALA A 85 29.65 1.88 13.59
N LEU A 86 30.42 2.20 12.54
CA LEU A 86 29.86 2.62 11.25
C LEU A 86 28.85 1.58 10.75
N GLY A 87 27.66 2.02 10.37
CA GLY A 87 26.61 1.17 9.80
C GLY A 87 25.53 0.72 10.77
N VAL A 88 25.70 0.90 12.10
CA VAL A 88 24.72 0.44 13.09
C VAL A 88 23.36 1.13 12.92
N ARG A 89 23.33 2.43 12.58
CA ARG A 89 22.06 3.17 12.44
C ARG A 89 21.28 2.70 11.22
N ALA A 90 21.99 2.52 10.10
CA ALA A 90 21.41 1.91 8.91
C ALA A 90 20.92 0.48 9.23
N GLY A 91 21.72 -0.30 9.95
CA GLY A 91 21.36 -1.66 10.34
C GLY A 91 20.09 -1.73 11.18
N ILE A 92 19.92 -0.84 12.16
CA ILE A 92 18.70 -0.79 13.00
C ILE A 92 17.46 -0.55 12.13
N PHE A 93 17.54 0.44 11.23
CA PHE A 93 16.44 0.78 10.33
C PHE A 93 16.11 -0.38 9.37
N PHE A 94 17.10 -0.92 8.66
CA PHE A 94 16.89 -2.01 7.72
C PHE A 94 16.51 -3.32 8.42
N GLY A 95 16.98 -3.56 9.64
CA GLY A 95 16.55 -4.68 10.47
C GLY A 95 15.08 -4.57 10.86
N PHE A 96 14.64 -3.38 11.29
CA PHE A 96 13.23 -3.09 11.58
C PHE A 96 12.35 -3.25 10.33
N VAL A 97 12.72 -2.61 9.21
CA VAL A 97 11.99 -2.71 7.94
C VAL A 97 11.96 -4.15 7.45
N GLY A 98 13.08 -4.87 7.55
CA GLY A 98 13.17 -6.29 7.19
C GLY A 98 12.23 -7.16 8.03
N PHE A 99 12.14 -6.90 9.35
CA PHE A 99 11.19 -7.59 10.22
C PHE A 99 9.73 -7.32 9.83
N VAL A 100 9.36 -6.04 9.60
CA VAL A 100 8.02 -5.68 9.13
C VAL A 100 7.70 -6.33 7.79
N LEU A 101 8.66 -6.36 6.86
CA LEU A 101 8.51 -7.02 5.57
C LEU A 101 8.28 -8.53 5.74
N VAL A 102 9.00 -9.19 6.64
CA VAL A 102 8.78 -10.61 6.94
C VAL A 102 7.37 -10.84 7.49
N LEU A 103 6.86 -9.98 8.38
CA LEU A 103 5.48 -10.08 8.86
C LEU A 103 4.45 -9.93 7.73
N LEU A 104 4.65 -8.96 6.83
CA LEU A 104 3.76 -8.74 5.69
C LEU A 104 3.80 -9.91 4.70
N LEU A 105 4.98 -10.46 4.41
CA LEU A 105 5.14 -11.65 3.58
C LEU A 105 4.53 -12.89 4.22
N THR A 106 4.69 -13.05 5.53
CA THR A 106 4.05 -14.13 6.30
C THR A 106 2.53 -14.02 6.22
N ARG A 107 1.98 -12.81 6.37
CA ARG A 107 0.54 -12.57 6.20
C ARG A 107 0.08 -12.90 4.79
N TRP A 108 0.80 -12.44 3.77
CA TRP A 108 0.47 -12.73 2.38
C TRP A 108 0.48 -14.24 2.10
N ALA A 109 1.50 -14.96 2.54
CA ALA A 109 1.56 -16.42 2.43
C ALA A 109 0.39 -17.08 3.19
N SER A 110 0.06 -16.57 4.38
CA SER A 110 -1.03 -17.10 5.17
C SER A 110 -2.40 -16.95 4.52
N LEU A 111 -2.66 -15.88 3.75
CA LEU A 111 -3.91 -15.73 3.01
C LEU A 111 -4.08 -16.86 1.97
N TRP A 112 -2.99 -17.24 1.32
CA TRP A 112 -2.98 -18.38 0.38
C TRP A 112 -3.17 -19.71 1.08
N ILE A 113 -2.48 -19.93 2.22
CA ILE A 113 -2.64 -21.15 3.02
C ILE A 113 -4.08 -21.26 3.54
N GLU A 114 -4.68 -20.14 3.94
CA GLU A 114 -6.06 -20.07 4.40
C GLU A 114 -7.04 -20.43 3.27
N TYR A 115 -6.85 -19.87 2.07
CA TYR A 115 -7.59 -20.23 0.87
C TYR A 115 -7.48 -21.74 0.54
N TRP A 116 -6.28 -22.31 0.60
CA TRP A 116 -6.08 -23.74 0.34
C TRP A 116 -6.69 -24.65 1.41
N SER A 117 -6.71 -24.21 2.67
CA SER A 117 -7.32 -24.98 3.76
C SER A 117 -8.84 -24.94 3.67
N TYR A 118 -9.43 -23.75 3.59
CA TYR A 118 -10.87 -23.55 3.71
C TYR A 118 -11.61 -23.74 2.38
N ASP A 119 -11.08 -23.26 1.25
CA ASP A 119 -11.82 -23.29 -0.03
C ASP A 119 -11.51 -24.54 -0.87
N ARG A 120 -10.28 -25.07 -0.76
CA ARG A 120 -9.87 -26.30 -1.47
C ARG A 120 -9.96 -27.57 -0.62
N GLY A 121 -10.07 -27.44 0.71
CA GLY A 121 -10.16 -28.58 1.62
C GLY A 121 -8.91 -29.48 1.65
N LEU A 122 -7.74 -28.98 1.24
CA LEU A 122 -6.52 -29.79 1.10
C LEU A 122 -5.95 -30.28 2.43
N PHE A 123 -6.16 -29.53 3.52
CA PHE A 123 -5.66 -29.84 4.87
C PHE A 123 -6.51 -29.14 5.94
N SER A 124 -6.44 -29.64 7.18
CA SER A 124 -7.23 -29.10 8.30
C SER A 124 -6.85 -27.64 8.62
N PRO A 125 -7.78 -26.83 9.17
CA PRO A 125 -7.49 -25.46 9.59
C PRO A 125 -6.35 -25.35 10.61
N THR A 126 -6.25 -26.34 11.51
CA THR A 126 -5.17 -26.44 12.49
C THR A 126 -3.81 -26.69 11.83
N ALA A 127 -3.75 -27.56 10.82
CA ALA A 127 -2.54 -27.79 10.03
C ALA A 127 -2.16 -26.54 9.22
N GLY A 128 -3.14 -25.81 8.67
CA GLY A 128 -2.93 -24.54 7.99
C GLY A 128 -2.33 -23.47 8.90
N ALA A 129 -2.85 -23.31 10.12
CA ALA A 129 -2.31 -22.37 11.09
C ALA A 129 -0.85 -22.71 11.48
N ILE A 130 -0.54 -23.99 11.69
CA ILE A 130 0.83 -24.46 11.97
C ILE A 130 1.75 -24.18 10.78
N ALA A 131 1.29 -24.42 9.55
CA ALA A 131 2.05 -24.13 8.34
C ALA A 131 2.38 -22.63 8.23
N THR A 132 1.44 -21.73 8.54
CA THR A 132 1.68 -20.29 8.58
C THR A 132 2.78 -19.93 9.59
N VAL A 133 2.72 -20.48 10.81
CA VAL A 133 3.77 -20.23 11.83
C VAL A 133 5.12 -20.74 11.36
N ALA A 134 5.17 -21.92 10.74
CA ALA A 134 6.40 -22.49 10.19
C ALA A 134 6.98 -21.63 9.06
N VAL A 135 6.15 -21.12 8.14
CA VAL A 135 6.56 -20.20 7.08
C VAL A 135 7.09 -18.89 7.67
N GLY A 136 6.41 -18.33 8.66
CA GLY A 136 6.87 -17.11 9.34
C GLY A 136 8.22 -17.28 10.01
N LEU A 137 8.42 -18.39 10.74
CA LEU A 137 9.71 -18.73 11.35
C LEU A 137 10.80 -18.96 10.30
N ALA A 138 10.50 -19.66 9.20
CA ALA A 138 11.44 -19.88 8.11
C ALA A 138 11.88 -18.55 7.47
N LEU A 139 10.93 -17.63 7.21
CA LEU A 139 11.22 -16.30 6.68
C LEU A 139 12.02 -15.44 7.67
N LEU A 140 11.74 -15.52 8.96
CA LEU A 140 12.52 -14.82 9.99
C LEU A 140 13.96 -15.35 10.07
N VAL A 141 14.15 -16.67 10.03
CA VAL A 141 15.48 -17.30 10.01
C VAL A 141 16.23 -16.91 8.74
N LEU A 142 15.57 -16.96 7.57
CA LEU A 142 16.15 -16.56 6.30
C LEU A 142 16.54 -15.08 6.28
N GLY A 143 15.64 -14.21 6.75
CA GLY A 143 15.87 -12.76 6.84
C GLY A 143 17.03 -12.43 7.77
N THR A 144 17.07 -13.05 8.96
CA THR A 144 18.18 -12.90 9.90
C THR A 144 19.50 -13.41 9.28
N ARG A 145 19.48 -14.56 8.61
CA ARG A 145 20.65 -15.11 7.94
C ARG A 145 21.15 -14.23 6.81
N LEU A 146 20.25 -13.61 6.03
CA LEU A 146 20.57 -12.67 4.97
C LEU A 146 21.17 -11.38 5.54
N PHE A 147 20.60 -10.88 6.65
CA PHE A 147 21.09 -9.68 7.34
C PHE A 147 22.49 -9.86 7.93
N LEU A 148 22.80 -11.06 8.45
CA LEU A 148 24.13 -11.41 8.98
C LEU A 148 25.19 -11.66 7.90
N ARG A 149 24.87 -11.57 6.60
CA ARG A 149 25.86 -11.76 5.52
C ARG A 149 26.81 -10.56 5.42
N PRO A 150 28.09 -10.77 5.08
CA PRO A 150 29.07 -9.68 4.93
C PRO A 150 28.74 -8.72 3.78
N ALA A 151 28.00 -9.17 2.77
CA ALA A 151 27.51 -8.31 1.70
C ALA A 151 26.52 -7.24 2.23
N SER A 152 25.65 -7.64 3.16
CA SER A 152 24.69 -6.75 3.80
C SER A 152 25.39 -5.71 4.67
N GLU A 153 26.44 -6.09 5.40
CA GLU A 153 27.25 -5.12 6.18
C GLU A 153 27.85 -4.03 5.29
N ARG A 154 28.47 -4.39 4.15
CA ARG A 154 29.01 -3.41 3.19
C ARG A 154 27.92 -2.50 2.64
N PHE A 155 26.77 -3.07 2.28
CA PHE A 155 25.62 -2.29 1.82
C PHE A 155 25.16 -1.29 2.90
N LEU A 156 25.04 -1.71 4.16
CA LEU A 156 24.62 -0.85 5.26
C LEU A 156 25.61 0.28 5.52
N VAL A 157 26.92 -0.01 5.52
CA VAL A 157 27.97 1.00 5.71
C VAL A 157 27.94 2.04 4.59
N THR A 158 27.87 1.61 3.32
CA THR A 158 27.80 2.56 2.19
C THR A 158 26.56 3.46 2.24
N ARG A 159 25.41 2.94 2.68
CA ARG A 159 24.19 3.74 2.86
C ARG A 159 24.28 4.72 4.03
N GLU A 160 24.97 4.35 5.11
CA GLU A 160 25.23 5.25 6.23
C GLU A 160 26.23 6.35 5.86
N GLU A 161 27.28 6.04 5.09
CA GLU A 161 28.28 6.99 4.60
C GLU A 161 27.69 8.03 3.62
N GLN A 162 26.71 7.63 2.82
CA GLN A 162 25.87 8.57 2.03
C GLN A 162 25.05 9.53 2.91
N GLY A 163 25.10 9.35 4.23
CA GLY A 163 24.52 10.22 5.23
C GLY A 163 23.05 9.97 5.49
N TRP A 164 22.39 8.98 4.88
CA TRP A 164 20.92 8.77 4.97
C TRP A 164 20.38 8.75 6.41
N PHE A 165 21.21 8.34 7.36
CA PHE A 165 20.90 8.19 8.78
C PHE A 165 21.58 9.23 9.68
N SER A 166 22.09 10.33 9.11
CA SER A 166 22.60 11.49 9.85
C SER A 166 21.56 12.62 9.86
N ILE A 167 21.44 13.29 11.01
CA ILE A 167 20.59 14.47 11.20
C ILE A 167 21.34 15.76 10.80
N GLN A 168 22.67 15.68 10.67
CA GLN A 168 23.51 16.84 10.41
C GLN A 168 23.40 17.30 8.94
N PRO A 169 23.17 18.60 8.69
CA PRO A 169 23.10 19.12 7.33
C PRO A 169 24.47 19.10 6.65
N TYR A 170 24.49 18.73 5.37
CA TYR A 170 25.72 18.69 4.58
C TYR A 170 26.05 20.08 4.02
N LYS A 171 27.18 20.68 4.42
CA LYS A 171 27.62 22.03 4.02
C LYS A 171 26.48 23.08 4.14
N PRO A 172 26.03 23.41 5.36
CA PRO A 172 24.78 24.16 5.58
C PRO A 172 24.78 25.60 5.02
N LEU A 173 25.95 26.20 4.81
CA LEU A 173 26.09 27.60 4.39
C LEU A 173 26.15 27.77 2.85
N GLN A 174 26.28 26.70 2.09
CA GLN A 174 26.45 26.75 0.63
C GLN A 174 25.19 26.27 -0.09
N GLY A 175 24.88 26.85 -1.26
CA GLY A 175 23.75 26.40 -2.07
C GLY A 175 22.37 26.75 -1.48
N VAL A 176 22.29 27.66 -0.51
CA VAL A 176 21.09 27.84 0.33
C VAL A 176 19.86 28.25 -0.49
N ARG A 177 20.03 29.09 -1.52
CA ARG A 177 18.88 29.59 -2.31
C ARG A 177 18.29 28.46 -3.15
N VAL A 178 19.13 27.76 -3.90
CA VAL A 178 18.68 26.66 -4.79
C VAL A 178 18.13 25.50 -3.96
N ARG A 179 18.73 25.21 -2.81
CA ARG A 179 18.23 24.19 -1.86
C ARG A 179 16.84 24.54 -1.31
N ARG A 180 16.63 25.76 -0.82
CA ARG A 180 15.31 26.21 -0.33
C ARG A 180 14.26 26.20 -1.44
N GLY A 181 14.62 26.63 -2.66
CA GLY A 181 13.74 26.55 -3.83
C GLY A 181 13.34 25.12 -4.18
N THR A 182 14.28 24.18 -4.11
CA THR A 182 14.02 22.75 -4.36
C THR A 182 13.10 22.16 -3.28
N ILE A 183 13.34 22.46 -1.99
CA ILE A 183 12.46 22.05 -0.89
C ILE A 183 11.05 22.57 -1.12
N PHE A 184 10.91 23.86 -1.44
CA PHE A 184 9.61 24.47 -1.72
C PHE A 184 8.90 23.78 -2.90
N GLY A 185 9.60 23.54 -4.01
CA GLY A 185 9.03 22.83 -5.16
C GLY A 185 8.53 21.43 -4.82
N ILE A 186 9.31 20.65 -4.06
CA ILE A 186 8.90 19.32 -3.60
C ILE A 186 7.67 19.43 -2.69
N LEU A 187 7.64 20.39 -1.75
CA LEU A 187 6.51 20.57 -0.83
C LEU A 187 5.23 21.00 -1.57
N VAL A 188 5.33 21.86 -2.58
CA VAL A 188 4.19 22.24 -3.43
C VAL A 188 3.66 21.03 -4.20
N LEU A 189 4.54 20.19 -4.75
CA LEU A 189 4.15 18.96 -5.45
C LEU A 189 3.47 17.96 -4.50
N ILE A 190 4.03 17.74 -3.32
CA ILE A 190 3.43 16.84 -2.31
C ILE A 190 2.11 17.40 -1.79
N GLY A 191 2.06 18.70 -1.48
CA GLY A 191 0.86 19.39 -1.01
C GLY A 191 -0.26 19.35 -2.04
N SER A 192 0.04 19.59 -3.32
CA SER A 192 -0.95 19.47 -4.41
C SER A 192 -1.41 18.03 -4.63
N GLY A 193 -0.53 17.04 -4.47
CA GLY A 193 -0.90 15.62 -4.49
C GLY A 193 -1.87 15.25 -3.36
N ILE A 194 -1.58 15.67 -2.12
CA ILE A 194 -2.44 15.45 -0.96
C ILE A 194 -3.79 16.16 -1.15
N TRP A 195 -3.77 17.42 -1.62
CA TRP A 195 -4.99 18.18 -1.92
C TRP A 195 -5.86 17.45 -2.94
N THR A 196 -5.26 16.98 -4.04
CA THR A 196 -5.98 16.25 -5.10
C THR A 196 -6.61 14.98 -4.55
N MET A 197 -5.89 14.22 -3.72
CA MET A 197 -6.38 13.00 -3.07
C MET A 197 -7.59 13.28 -2.16
N LEU A 198 -7.52 14.35 -1.36
CA LEU A 198 -8.61 14.79 -0.49
C LEU A 198 -9.82 15.30 -1.28
N ALA A 199 -9.58 16.09 -2.33
CA ALA A 199 -10.63 16.66 -3.17
C ALA A 199 -11.43 15.59 -3.93
N HIS A 200 -10.76 14.53 -4.42
CA HIS A 200 -11.42 13.42 -5.12
C HIS A 200 -12.10 12.42 -4.17
N GLY A 201 -11.92 12.56 -2.85
CA GLY A 201 -12.52 11.70 -1.86
C GLY A 201 -12.05 10.24 -1.93
N THR A 202 -10.86 9.98 -2.48
CA THR A 202 -10.34 8.61 -2.64
C THR A 202 -10.25 7.88 -1.30
N LEU A 203 -9.86 8.58 -0.24
CA LEU A 203 -9.77 8.04 1.12
C LEU A 203 -11.11 7.94 1.84
N ARG A 204 -12.16 8.63 1.37
CA ARG A 204 -13.52 8.53 1.93
C ARG A 204 -14.27 7.29 1.44
N ARG A 205 -13.86 6.74 0.28
CA ARG A 205 -14.45 5.51 -0.28
C ARG A 205 -13.88 4.24 0.34
N GLY A 206 -12.72 4.34 0.99
CA GLY A 206 -12.05 3.21 1.63
C GLY A 206 -12.56 2.91 3.04
N PRO A 207 -12.04 1.85 3.67
CA PRO A 207 -12.29 1.55 5.09
C PRO A 207 -11.90 2.73 5.99
N GLN A 208 -12.69 2.98 7.04
CA GLN A 208 -12.39 4.05 8.01
C GLN A 208 -11.04 3.84 8.71
N ASP A 209 -10.72 2.58 9.02
CA ASP A 209 -9.49 2.18 9.67
C ASP A 209 -8.69 1.24 8.78
N TRP A 210 -7.36 1.39 8.78
CA TRP A 210 -6.49 0.40 8.17
C TRP A 210 -6.23 -0.71 9.16
N GLN A 211 -6.95 -1.82 8.97
CA GLN A 211 -6.89 -2.99 9.82
C GLN A 211 -6.12 -4.13 9.14
N LEU A 212 -5.39 -4.88 9.95
CA LEU A 212 -4.62 -6.05 9.53
C LEU A 212 -5.28 -7.30 10.10
N ASP A 213 -6.06 -7.98 9.27
CA ASP A 213 -6.72 -9.24 9.66
C ASP A 213 -5.71 -10.32 10.00
N ILE A 214 -5.93 -10.96 11.14
CA ILE A 214 -5.14 -12.08 11.63
C ILE A 214 -5.69 -13.36 10.98
N PRO A 215 -4.88 -14.07 10.17
CA PRO A 215 -5.33 -15.28 9.48
C PRO A 215 -5.79 -16.38 10.43
N PHE A 216 -6.69 -17.26 9.97
CA PHE A 216 -7.27 -18.37 10.73
C PHE A 216 -8.06 -17.97 11.99
N THR A 217 -8.32 -16.68 12.21
CA THR A 217 -9.17 -16.19 13.32
C THR A 217 -10.58 -15.81 12.88
N GLY A 218 -10.95 -16.18 11.65
CA GLY A 218 -12.26 -15.91 11.07
C GLY A 218 -13.39 -16.52 11.90
N ARG A 219 -14.40 -15.70 12.19
CA ARG A 219 -15.67 -16.09 12.79
C ARG A 219 -16.80 -15.71 11.84
N VAL A 220 -17.83 -16.53 11.79
CA VAL A 220 -19.01 -16.30 10.95
C VAL A 220 -20.18 -15.97 11.85
N ILE A 221 -20.80 -14.82 11.61
CA ILE A 221 -22.12 -14.51 12.17
C ILE A 221 -23.13 -15.22 11.29
N LEU A 222 -23.86 -16.19 11.85
CA LEU A 222 -24.86 -16.94 11.10
C LEU A 222 -26.05 -16.02 10.76
N GLU A 223 -26.32 -15.80 9.48
CA GLU A 223 -27.44 -14.96 9.02
C GLU A 223 -28.60 -15.78 8.46
N ALA A 224 -28.29 -16.86 7.73
CA ALA A 224 -29.27 -17.84 7.28
C ALA A 224 -28.76 -19.25 7.58
N ARG A 225 -29.61 -20.06 8.21
CA ARG A 225 -29.32 -21.47 8.49
C ARG A 225 -29.34 -22.35 7.22
N GLY A 226 -30.12 -21.96 6.21
CA GLY A 226 -30.37 -22.81 5.05
C GLY A 226 -31.05 -24.12 5.46
N ASP A 227 -30.61 -25.22 4.86
CA ASP A 227 -31.17 -26.57 5.08
C ASP A 227 -30.43 -27.38 6.16
N VAL A 228 -29.46 -26.79 6.86
CA VAL A 228 -28.68 -27.50 7.89
C VAL A 228 -29.59 -28.13 8.95
N PRO A 229 -29.45 -29.42 9.30
CA PRO A 229 -30.26 -30.07 10.35
C PRO A 229 -30.04 -29.45 11.74
N ALA A 230 -31.09 -29.39 12.55
CA ALA A 230 -31.04 -28.77 13.88
C ALA A 230 -30.13 -29.56 14.84
N GLU A 231 -30.12 -30.88 14.68
CA GLU A 231 -29.29 -31.81 15.44
C GLU A 231 -27.80 -31.53 15.25
N VAL A 232 -27.38 -31.23 14.01
CA VAL A 232 -25.98 -30.91 13.69
C VAL A 232 -25.57 -29.61 14.35
N LEU A 233 -26.42 -28.58 14.32
CA LEU A 233 -26.16 -27.30 14.99
C LEU A 233 -26.10 -27.47 16.52
N ALA A 234 -27.03 -28.22 17.10
CA ALA A 234 -27.09 -28.49 18.53
C ALA A 234 -25.85 -29.24 19.06
N GLN A 235 -25.21 -30.07 18.23
CA GLN A 235 -23.97 -30.75 18.58
C GLN A 235 -22.81 -29.78 18.86
N TYR A 236 -22.72 -28.70 18.08
CA TYR A 236 -21.63 -27.73 18.22
C TYR A 236 -21.99 -26.56 19.14
N VAL A 237 -23.26 -26.14 19.15
CA VAL A 237 -23.77 -25.07 19.99
C VAL A 237 -25.11 -25.52 20.61
N PRO A 238 -25.11 -26.02 21.85
CA PRO A 238 -26.33 -26.51 22.50
C PRO A 238 -27.43 -25.45 22.60
N ASP A 239 -27.07 -24.20 22.91
CA ASP A 239 -28.00 -23.07 23.07
C ASP A 239 -28.20 -22.26 21.77
N TRP A 240 -28.08 -22.90 20.60
CA TRP A 240 -28.07 -22.18 19.32
C TRP A 240 -29.38 -21.43 19.04
N GLU A 241 -30.53 -21.96 19.49
CA GLU A 241 -31.85 -21.36 19.26
C GLU A 241 -31.99 -19.98 19.92
N VAL A 242 -31.53 -19.87 21.16
CA VAL A 242 -31.56 -18.60 21.92
C VAL A 242 -30.64 -17.58 21.25
N ARG A 243 -29.41 -17.98 20.92
CA ARG A 243 -28.43 -17.11 20.27
C ARG A 243 -28.86 -16.67 18.86
N TRP A 244 -29.60 -17.53 18.17
CA TRP A 244 -30.16 -17.21 16.85
C TRP A 244 -31.22 -16.10 16.95
N GLN A 245 -32.14 -16.20 17.91
CA GLN A 245 -33.17 -15.17 18.13
C GLN A 245 -32.55 -13.81 18.49
N GLU A 246 -31.45 -13.82 19.22
CA GLU A 246 -30.69 -12.61 19.58
C GLU A 246 -29.76 -12.09 18.47
N HIS A 247 -29.73 -12.72 17.28
CA HIS A 247 -28.78 -12.43 16.20
C HIS A 247 -27.30 -12.46 16.65
N ALA A 248 -27.03 -13.25 17.69
CA ALA A 248 -25.73 -13.33 18.37
C ALA A 248 -25.03 -14.68 18.13
N LEU A 249 -25.52 -15.50 17.19
CA LEU A 249 -24.92 -16.78 16.87
C LEU A 249 -23.63 -16.60 16.06
N VAL A 250 -22.52 -16.49 16.77
CA VAL A 250 -21.17 -16.42 16.21
C VAL A 250 -20.52 -17.79 16.29
N LEU A 251 -20.08 -18.30 15.15
CA LEU A 251 -19.39 -19.58 15.00
C LEU A 251 -17.95 -19.35 14.55
N ASP A 252 -17.01 -20.18 14.97
CA ASP A 252 -15.68 -20.19 14.37
C ASP A 252 -15.77 -20.70 12.91
N ARG A 253 -14.96 -20.16 12.00
CA ARG A 253 -15.03 -20.48 10.56
C ARG A 253 -14.87 -21.98 10.30
N SER A 254 -14.02 -22.68 11.06
CA SER A 254 -13.85 -24.14 10.96
C SER A 254 -15.12 -24.89 11.30
N THR A 255 -15.77 -24.53 12.41
CA THR A 255 -17.02 -25.15 12.86
C THR A 255 -18.15 -24.88 11.87
N PHE A 256 -18.25 -23.65 11.36
CA PHE A 256 -19.21 -23.29 10.33
C PHE A 256 -19.04 -24.12 9.05
N GLN A 257 -17.80 -24.38 8.61
CA GLN A 257 -17.56 -25.26 7.48
C GLN A 257 -17.89 -26.72 7.75
N GLU A 258 -17.58 -27.24 8.93
CA GLU A 258 -17.97 -28.60 9.32
C GLU A 258 -19.49 -28.78 9.30
N ILE A 259 -20.23 -27.78 9.79
CA ILE A 259 -21.69 -27.75 9.70
C ILE A 259 -22.15 -27.76 8.23
N ASN A 260 -21.57 -26.91 7.37
CA ASN A 260 -21.93 -26.86 5.95
C ASN A 260 -21.58 -28.13 5.16
N LYS A 261 -20.61 -28.94 5.61
CA LYS A 261 -20.33 -30.24 4.99
C LYS A 261 -21.50 -31.23 5.12
N SER A 262 -22.38 -31.07 6.11
CA SER A 262 -23.59 -31.90 6.27
C SER A 262 -24.64 -31.66 5.17
N VAL A 263 -24.55 -30.52 4.48
CA VAL A 263 -25.47 -30.07 3.44
C VAL A 263 -24.74 -29.70 2.15
N ASP A 264 -23.56 -30.29 1.95
CA ASP A 264 -22.75 -30.06 0.75
C ASP A 264 -23.51 -30.53 -0.51
N PRO A 265 -23.81 -29.64 -1.48
CA PRO A 265 -24.52 -30.00 -2.70
C PRO A 265 -23.86 -31.11 -3.50
N GLU A 266 -22.54 -31.31 -3.38
CA GLU A 266 -21.83 -32.38 -4.09
C GLU A 266 -22.07 -33.77 -3.47
N ARG A 267 -22.40 -33.83 -2.18
CA ARG A 267 -22.55 -35.10 -1.44
C ARG A 267 -23.99 -35.41 -1.08
N PHE A 268 -24.82 -34.38 -0.94
CA PHE A 268 -26.19 -34.51 -0.48
C PHE A 268 -27.19 -33.93 -1.47
N VAL A 269 -28.40 -34.46 -1.42
CA VAL A 269 -29.57 -33.97 -2.14
C VAL A 269 -30.71 -33.78 -1.16
N LYS A 270 -31.48 -32.70 -1.34
CA LYS A 270 -32.68 -32.44 -0.55
C LYS A 270 -33.89 -32.97 -1.30
N ILE A 271 -34.72 -33.74 -0.61
CA ILE A 271 -35.93 -34.33 -1.19
C ILE A 271 -37.07 -33.34 -1.02
N ILE A 272 -37.67 -32.92 -2.14
CA ILE A 272 -38.83 -32.03 -2.16
C ILE A 272 -40.09 -32.89 -2.08
N GLU A 273 -40.20 -33.88 -2.97
CA GLU A 273 -41.32 -34.81 -3.03
C GLU A 273 -40.79 -36.24 -3.00
N PRO A 274 -41.23 -37.09 -2.06
CA PRO A 274 -40.69 -38.44 -1.88
C PRO A 274 -41.18 -39.46 -2.92
N GLY A 275 -42.28 -39.18 -3.63
CA GLY A 275 -42.83 -40.14 -4.61
C GLY A 275 -43.19 -41.48 -3.96
N SER A 276 -42.64 -42.58 -4.48
CA SER A 276 -42.82 -43.94 -3.95
C SER A 276 -41.70 -44.40 -3.01
N SER A 277 -40.74 -43.54 -2.67
CA SER A 277 -39.62 -43.90 -1.79
C SER A 277 -39.98 -43.75 -0.30
N ASP A 278 -39.22 -44.42 0.58
CA ASP A 278 -39.37 -44.30 2.05
C ASP A 278 -38.84 -42.98 2.62
N TYR A 279 -38.49 -42.02 1.76
CA TYR A 279 -37.92 -40.76 2.18
C TYR A 279 -38.99 -39.77 2.66
N ARG A 280 -38.59 -38.82 3.50
CA ARG A 280 -39.47 -37.74 3.99
C ARG A 280 -39.25 -36.46 3.21
N THR A 281 -40.29 -35.64 3.09
CA THR A 281 -40.19 -34.28 2.55
C THR A 281 -39.21 -33.44 3.38
N ASN A 282 -38.35 -32.67 2.69
CA ASN A 282 -37.24 -31.89 3.23
C ASN A 282 -36.13 -32.72 3.91
N GLN A 283 -36.08 -34.03 3.69
CA GLN A 283 -34.98 -34.85 4.17
C GLN A 283 -33.73 -34.64 3.31
N ILE A 284 -32.58 -34.53 3.98
CA ILE A 284 -31.27 -34.49 3.33
C ILE A 284 -30.73 -35.91 3.27
N VAL A 285 -30.45 -36.38 2.06
CA VAL A 285 -30.00 -37.74 1.79
C VAL A 285 -28.69 -37.70 1.03
N GLU A 286 -27.79 -38.63 1.32
CA GLU A 286 -26.54 -38.80 0.61
C GLU A 286 -26.80 -39.20 -0.85
N ARG A 287 -26.10 -38.58 -1.80
CA ARG A 287 -26.29 -38.83 -3.25
C ARG A 287 -26.05 -40.28 -3.65
N SER A 288 -25.14 -40.98 -2.97
CA SER A 288 -24.87 -42.41 -3.19
C SER A 288 -26.13 -43.24 -2.93
N LYS A 289 -26.70 -43.10 -1.74
CA LYS A 289 -27.95 -43.78 -1.33
C LYS A 289 -29.13 -43.39 -2.21
N TYR A 290 -29.25 -42.11 -2.53
CA TYR A 290 -30.28 -41.63 -3.45
C TYR A 290 -30.19 -42.28 -4.85
N THR A 291 -28.97 -42.43 -5.39
CA THR A 291 -28.75 -43.04 -6.71
C THR A 291 -29.03 -44.54 -6.69
N GLU A 292 -28.71 -45.22 -5.59
CA GLU A 292 -29.08 -46.63 -5.37
C GLU A 292 -30.60 -46.80 -5.30
N GLU A 293 -31.29 -45.94 -4.55
CA GLU A 293 -32.74 -45.98 -4.40
C GLU A 293 -33.45 -45.74 -5.73
N ILE A 294 -33.03 -44.74 -6.52
CA ILE A 294 -33.55 -44.52 -7.88
C ILE A 294 -33.37 -45.77 -8.74
N ARG A 295 -32.23 -46.45 -8.63
CA ARG A 295 -31.98 -47.66 -9.43
C ARG A 295 -32.96 -48.77 -9.09
N GLU A 296 -33.32 -48.93 -7.81
CA GLU A 296 -34.32 -49.91 -7.38
C GLU A 296 -35.75 -49.50 -7.79
N LEU A 297 -36.11 -48.22 -7.62
CA LEU A 297 -37.43 -47.72 -8.04
C LEU A 297 -37.65 -47.83 -9.55
N LYS A 298 -36.61 -47.59 -10.36
CA LYS A 298 -36.64 -47.81 -11.81
C LYS A 298 -36.87 -49.26 -12.20
N LYS A 299 -36.32 -50.22 -11.44
CA LYS A 299 -36.57 -51.65 -11.67
C LYS A 299 -38.01 -52.04 -11.38
N ARG A 300 -38.65 -51.37 -10.41
CA ARG A 300 -40.04 -51.62 -10.01
C ARG A 300 -41.06 -50.84 -10.85
N GLY A 301 -40.62 -49.85 -11.63
CA GLY A 301 -41.49 -49.00 -12.45
C GLY A 301 -42.28 -47.97 -11.64
N GLU A 302 -41.76 -47.57 -10.49
CA GLU A 302 -42.42 -46.66 -9.53
C GLU A 302 -42.01 -45.19 -9.74
N THR A 303 -42.70 -44.26 -9.07
CA THR A 303 -42.46 -42.82 -9.23
C THR A 303 -41.18 -42.34 -8.55
N GLU A 304 -40.37 -41.57 -9.30
CA GLU A 304 -39.10 -41.03 -8.81
C GLU A 304 -39.31 -39.85 -7.84
N PRO A 305 -38.51 -39.75 -6.76
CA PRO A 305 -38.51 -38.58 -5.88
C PRO A 305 -37.97 -37.33 -6.59
N GLN A 306 -38.57 -36.17 -6.33
CA GLN A 306 -38.06 -34.88 -6.81
C GLN A 306 -37.05 -34.30 -5.81
N VAL A 307 -35.90 -33.83 -6.32
CA VAL A 307 -34.82 -33.29 -5.48
C VAL A 307 -34.39 -31.88 -5.87
N SER A 308 -33.92 -31.12 -4.89
CA SER A 308 -33.20 -29.86 -5.07
C SER A 308 -31.80 -29.95 -4.46
N ALA A 309 -30.90 -29.06 -4.90
CA ALA A 309 -29.65 -28.85 -4.20
C ALA A 309 -29.93 -28.29 -2.79
N PRO A 310 -29.35 -28.87 -1.72
CA PRO A 310 -29.48 -28.32 -0.38
C PRO A 310 -28.83 -26.95 -0.30
N GLN A 311 -29.45 -26.03 0.43
CA GLN A 311 -28.91 -24.70 0.66
C GLN A 311 -27.98 -24.72 1.88
N PRO A 312 -26.68 -24.41 1.71
CA PRO A 312 -25.75 -24.30 2.84
C PRO A 312 -26.12 -23.09 3.71
N ALA A 313 -25.68 -23.12 4.98
CA ALA A 313 -25.81 -21.96 5.83
C ALA A 313 -24.93 -20.81 5.30
N SER A 314 -25.41 -19.57 5.48
CA SER A 314 -24.73 -18.36 5.05
C SER A 314 -24.55 -17.39 6.21
N GLY A 315 -23.51 -16.57 6.12
CA GLY A 315 -23.21 -15.60 7.17
C GLY A 315 -22.04 -14.69 6.80
N THR A 316 -21.90 -13.61 7.56
CA THR A 316 -20.82 -12.65 7.37
C THR A 316 -19.55 -13.10 8.10
N LEU A 317 -18.43 -13.12 7.37
CA LEU A 317 -17.12 -13.49 7.90
C LEU A 317 -16.42 -12.27 8.53
N LEU A 318 -16.06 -12.39 9.81
CA LEU A 318 -15.33 -11.39 10.58
C LEU A 318 -14.00 -11.96 11.04
N TYR A 319 -12.91 -11.22 10.81
CA TYR A 319 -11.60 -11.58 11.34
C TYR A 319 -11.30 -10.81 12.62
N ARG A 320 -10.48 -11.39 13.50
CA ARG A 320 -9.78 -10.56 14.48
C ARG A 320 -8.75 -9.72 13.72
N SER A 321 -8.87 -8.39 13.81
CA SER A 321 -8.00 -7.48 13.10
C SER A 321 -7.16 -6.64 14.07
N LEU A 322 -5.96 -6.27 13.63
CA LEU A 322 -5.09 -5.33 14.33
C LEU A 322 -5.17 -3.98 13.63
N THR A 323 -5.69 -2.95 14.30
CA THR A 323 -5.75 -1.60 13.74
C THR A 323 -4.35 -1.00 13.67
N LEU A 324 -3.82 -0.84 12.44
CA LEU A 324 -2.51 -0.23 12.20
C LEU A 324 -2.60 1.29 12.18
N LEU A 325 -3.53 1.83 11.39
CA LEU A 325 -3.79 3.27 11.33
C LEU A 325 -5.28 3.52 11.58
N PRO A 326 -5.64 4.20 12.67
CA PRO A 326 -7.01 4.65 12.86
C PRO A 326 -7.31 5.81 11.90
N SER A 327 -8.56 5.95 11.47
CA SER A 327 -9.04 7.11 10.70
C SER A 327 -8.15 7.48 9.51
N VAL A 328 -8.02 6.54 8.55
CA VAL A 328 -7.11 6.63 7.39
C VAL A 328 -7.29 7.93 6.62
N GLN A 329 -8.51 8.45 6.55
CA GLN A 329 -8.85 9.73 5.92
C GLN A 329 -8.06 10.93 6.44
N PHE A 330 -7.62 10.92 7.70
CA PHE A 330 -6.86 12.02 8.32
C PHE A 330 -5.41 11.62 8.57
N THR A 331 -5.17 10.39 9.02
CA THR A 331 -3.82 9.94 9.38
C THR A 331 -2.93 9.75 8.16
N LEU A 332 -3.47 9.25 7.04
CA LEU A 332 -2.66 9.03 5.84
C LEU A 332 -2.16 10.35 5.20
N PRO A 333 -3.01 11.38 4.95
CA PRO A 333 -2.54 12.69 4.47
C PRO A 333 -1.49 13.32 5.38
N LEU A 334 -1.70 13.24 6.70
CA LEU A 334 -0.77 13.79 7.69
C LEU A 334 0.58 13.07 7.65
N LEU A 335 0.58 11.74 7.57
CA LEU A 335 1.80 10.94 7.44
C LEU A 335 2.50 11.21 6.10
N MET A 336 1.76 11.37 5.00
CA MET A 336 2.32 11.74 3.71
C MET A 336 2.95 13.14 3.74
N LEU A 337 2.33 14.10 4.43
CA LEU A 337 2.89 15.44 4.62
C LEU A 337 4.19 15.37 5.44
N ALA A 338 4.18 14.66 6.58
CA ALA A 338 5.35 14.51 7.43
C ALA A 338 6.50 13.79 6.71
N ALA A 339 6.20 12.70 6.01
CA ALA A 339 7.16 11.98 5.18
C ALA A 339 7.67 12.85 4.03
N GLY A 340 6.80 13.69 3.45
CA GLY A 340 7.15 14.63 2.39
C GLY A 340 8.08 15.74 2.86
N ILE A 341 7.82 16.32 4.03
CA ILE A 341 8.72 17.31 4.66
C ILE A 341 10.08 16.68 4.95
N TRP A 342 10.08 15.48 5.53
CA TRP A 342 11.31 14.74 5.78
C TRP A 342 12.07 14.46 4.49
N LEU A 343 11.39 13.98 3.44
CA LEU A 343 12.00 13.65 2.15
C LEU A 343 12.52 14.90 1.44
N ALA A 344 11.77 16.00 1.44
CA ALA A 344 12.20 17.27 0.87
C ALA A 344 13.48 17.78 1.53
N TRP A 345 13.54 17.75 2.88
CA TRP A 345 14.75 18.08 3.62
C TRP A 345 15.88 17.09 3.33
N ARG A 346 15.59 15.79 3.26
CA ARG A 346 16.59 14.74 3.16
C ARG A 346 17.28 14.72 1.80
N VAL A 347 16.51 14.76 0.70
CA VAL A 347 17.02 14.73 -0.68
C VAL A 347 18.05 15.84 -0.89
N VAL A 348 17.75 17.04 -0.42
CA VAL A 348 18.58 18.23 -0.57
C VAL A 348 19.89 18.19 0.26
N ASN A 349 19.93 17.34 1.29
CA ASN A 349 21.11 17.12 2.14
C ASN A 349 21.93 15.87 1.78
N VAL A 350 21.56 15.12 0.73
CA VAL A 350 22.37 13.99 0.24
C VAL A 350 23.64 14.54 -0.43
N PRO A 351 24.86 14.10 -0.08
CA PRO A 351 26.11 14.71 -0.54
C PRO A 351 26.20 14.95 -2.05
N VAL A 352 25.90 13.92 -2.85
CA VAL A 352 25.97 13.98 -4.33
C VAL A 352 25.02 15.03 -4.91
N PHE A 353 23.78 15.05 -4.43
CA PHE A 353 22.77 16.01 -4.90
C PHE A 353 23.04 17.42 -4.36
N ALA A 354 23.46 17.51 -3.10
CA ALA A 354 23.79 18.74 -2.42
C ALA A 354 24.96 19.48 -3.09
N ASP A 355 25.99 18.77 -3.55
CA ASP A 355 27.09 19.32 -4.33
C ASP A 355 26.63 19.77 -5.74
N PHE A 356 25.74 19.02 -6.39
CA PHE A 356 25.11 19.45 -7.65
C PHE A 356 24.34 20.77 -7.49
N LEU A 357 23.54 20.91 -6.41
CA LEU A 357 22.81 22.16 -6.16
C LEU A 357 23.74 23.33 -5.84
N ILE A 358 24.85 23.10 -5.13
CA ILE A 358 25.87 24.13 -4.89
C ILE A 358 26.51 24.56 -6.20
N ALA A 359 26.91 23.61 -7.05
CA ALA A 359 27.49 23.91 -8.36
C ALA A 359 26.51 24.66 -9.26
N THR A 360 25.23 24.27 -9.24
CA THR A 360 24.16 24.97 -9.97
C THR A 360 23.99 26.40 -9.49
N GLU A 361 24.03 26.65 -8.17
CA GLU A 361 23.99 28.02 -7.64
C GLU A 361 25.21 28.83 -8.09
N ALA A 362 26.40 28.22 -8.08
CA ALA A 362 27.62 28.86 -8.55
C ALA A 362 27.55 29.20 -10.05
N GLU A 363 27.01 28.32 -10.89
CA GLU A 363 26.79 28.60 -12.32
C GLU A 363 25.72 29.67 -12.54
N MET A 364 24.61 29.62 -11.79
CA MET A 364 23.54 30.61 -11.90
C MET A 364 24.01 32.01 -11.48
N ASN A 365 24.93 32.12 -10.52
CA ASN A 365 25.53 33.40 -10.13
C ASN A 365 26.44 34.00 -11.22
N LYS A 366 26.92 33.20 -12.17
CA LYS A 366 27.66 33.71 -13.34
C LYS A 366 26.73 34.24 -14.42
N VAL A 367 25.45 33.86 -14.40
CA VAL A 367 24.46 34.33 -15.37
C VAL A 367 24.10 35.77 -15.04
N SER A 368 24.56 36.70 -15.88
CA SER A 368 24.11 38.09 -15.81
C SER A 368 22.67 38.18 -16.35
N TRP A 369 21.70 38.35 -15.45
CA TRP A 369 20.31 38.56 -15.83
C TRP A 369 20.17 39.90 -16.56
N THR A 370 19.55 39.89 -17.74
CA THR A 370 19.33 41.09 -18.55
C THR A 370 18.48 42.09 -17.78
N THR A 371 18.89 43.36 -17.76
CA THR A 371 18.07 44.43 -17.19
C THR A 371 16.79 44.58 -18.02
N GLN A 372 15.67 45.00 -17.39
CA GLN A 372 14.38 45.15 -18.07
C GLN A 372 14.47 46.02 -19.33
N ARG A 373 15.31 47.07 -19.33
CA ARG A 373 15.52 47.93 -20.49
C ARG A 373 16.14 47.18 -21.67
N ARG A 374 17.14 46.33 -21.41
CA ARG A 374 17.78 45.51 -22.45
C ARG A 374 16.82 44.46 -23.01
N LEU A 375 16.02 43.84 -22.14
CA LEU A 375 15.00 42.88 -22.55
C LEU A 375 13.97 43.52 -23.51
N VAL A 376 13.51 44.73 -23.20
CA VAL A 376 12.57 45.48 -24.07
C VAL A 376 13.22 45.87 -25.39
N GLN A 377 14.48 46.33 -25.38
CA GLN A 377 15.23 46.64 -26.61
C GLN A 377 15.36 45.41 -27.50
N ASP A 378 15.84 44.29 -26.95
CA ASP A 378 16.03 43.04 -27.71
C ASP A 378 14.69 42.52 -28.26
N THR A 379 13.61 42.57 -27.47
CA THR A 379 12.26 42.16 -27.91
C THR A 379 11.73 43.08 -29.01
N MET A 380 11.93 44.40 -28.90
CA MET A 380 11.45 45.37 -29.89
C MET A 380 12.18 45.23 -31.22
N VAL A 381 13.49 44.95 -31.21
CA VAL A 381 14.25 44.67 -32.44
C VAL A 381 13.69 43.43 -33.13
N VAL A 382 13.47 42.33 -32.40
CA VAL A 382 12.89 41.11 -32.97
C VAL A 382 11.49 41.38 -33.53
N LEU A 383 10.63 42.08 -32.77
CA LEU A 383 9.28 42.42 -33.20
C LEU A 383 9.28 43.24 -34.50
N VAL A 384 10.11 44.29 -34.58
CA VAL A 384 10.23 45.13 -35.78
C VAL A 384 10.74 44.31 -36.97
N THR A 385 11.70 43.41 -36.76
CA THR A 385 12.25 42.56 -37.82
C THR A 385 11.18 41.61 -38.38
N VAL A 386 10.39 40.99 -37.50
CA VAL A 386 9.27 40.10 -37.89
C VAL A 386 8.19 40.89 -38.63
N VAL A 387 7.85 42.10 -38.17
CA VAL A 387 6.87 42.97 -38.82
C VAL A 387 7.33 43.42 -40.21
N LEU A 388 8.59 43.84 -40.37
CA LEU A 388 9.14 44.21 -41.68
C LEU A 388 9.16 43.02 -42.64
N MET A 389 9.53 41.83 -42.14
CA MET A 389 9.47 40.58 -42.92
C MET A 389 8.02 40.28 -43.36
N ALA A 390 7.04 40.45 -42.48
CA ALA A 390 5.64 40.26 -42.80
C ALA A 390 5.15 41.24 -43.88
N PHE A 391 5.53 42.52 -43.80
CA PHE A 391 5.22 43.51 -44.83
C PHE A 391 5.90 43.19 -46.17
N TYR A 392 7.15 42.72 -46.15
CA TYR A 392 7.85 42.30 -47.36
C TYR A 392 7.17 41.10 -48.02
N LEU A 393 6.85 40.06 -47.25
CA LEU A 393 6.14 38.89 -47.75
C LEU A 393 4.75 39.26 -48.29
N PHE A 394 4.00 40.10 -47.57
CA PHE A 394 2.73 40.62 -48.04
C PHE A 394 2.87 41.42 -49.35
N GLY A 395 3.90 42.26 -49.46
CA GLY A 395 4.20 43.00 -50.68
C GLY A 395 4.52 42.08 -51.86
N MET A 396 5.35 41.04 -51.63
CA MET A 396 5.65 40.02 -52.62
C MET A 396 4.40 39.25 -53.03
N ASP A 397 3.56 38.84 -52.08
CA ASP A 397 2.30 38.15 -52.36
C ASP A 397 1.37 39.00 -53.23
N VAL A 398 1.22 40.30 -52.92
CA VAL A 398 0.41 41.23 -53.71
C VAL A 398 1.01 41.43 -55.10
N MET A 399 2.32 41.62 -55.20
CA MET A 399 3.02 41.77 -56.48
C MET A 399 2.82 40.53 -57.36
N TRP A 400 3.06 39.33 -56.82
CA TRP A 400 2.88 38.07 -57.54
C TRP A 400 1.41 37.83 -57.90
N LYS A 401 0.45 38.12 -57.02
CA LYS A 401 -0.98 38.06 -57.34
C LYS A 401 -1.34 38.97 -58.51
N SER A 402 -0.82 40.21 -58.53
CA SER A 402 -1.08 41.18 -59.60
C SER A 402 -0.44 40.77 -60.93
N VAL A 403 0.81 40.31 -60.90
CA VAL A 403 1.52 39.84 -62.11
C VAL A 403 0.86 38.62 -62.72
N LEU A 404 0.45 37.65 -61.88
CA LEU A 404 -0.16 36.40 -62.33
C LEU A 404 -1.64 36.54 -62.72
N SER A 405 -2.33 37.60 -62.28
CA SER A 405 -3.72 37.91 -62.67
C SER A 405 -3.82 38.83 -63.89
N TRP A 406 -2.70 39.38 -64.38
CA TRP A 406 -2.71 40.31 -65.52
C TRP A 406 -3.18 39.58 -66.81
N PRO A 407 -4.04 40.20 -67.65
CA PRO A 407 -4.73 39.55 -68.78
C PRO A 407 -3.88 38.79 -69.80
N PRO A 408 -2.60 39.15 -70.09
CA PRO A 408 -1.80 38.38 -71.04
C PRO A 408 -1.20 37.09 -70.46
N ILE A 409 -1.10 36.94 -69.12
CA ILE A 409 -0.45 35.80 -68.46
C ILE A 409 -1.48 34.82 -67.89
N GLY A 410 -2.63 35.29 -67.40
CA GLY A 410 -3.87 34.50 -67.26
C GLY A 410 -3.84 33.20 -66.44
N VAL A 411 -2.83 32.98 -65.59
CA VAL A 411 -2.68 31.74 -64.80
C VAL A 411 -3.58 31.77 -63.56
N LEU A 412 -3.74 32.93 -62.90
CA LEU A 412 -4.67 33.10 -61.78
C LEU A 412 -5.97 33.73 -62.27
N LYS A 413 -6.97 32.90 -62.59
CA LYS A 413 -8.37 33.34 -62.68
C LYS A 413 -8.86 33.56 -61.25
N ILE A 414 -8.86 34.81 -60.81
CA ILE A 414 -9.64 35.18 -59.61
C ILE A 414 -11.09 35.01 -60.05
N SER A 415 -11.69 33.86 -59.70
CA SER A 415 -13.10 33.58 -59.93
C SER A 415 -13.90 34.76 -59.39
N SER A 416 -14.64 35.43 -60.28
CA SER A 416 -15.66 36.40 -59.87
C SER A 416 -16.61 35.74 -58.88
N GLU A 417 -17.20 36.51 -57.96
CA GLU A 417 -18.18 35.99 -56.99
C GLU A 417 -19.27 35.14 -57.67
N GLU A 418 -19.68 35.49 -58.90
CA GLU A 418 -20.60 34.69 -59.75
C GLU A 418 -20.12 33.26 -60.02
N GLN A 419 -18.82 33.03 -60.26
CA GLN A 419 -18.26 31.68 -60.48
C GLN A 419 -18.15 30.87 -59.18
N LYS A 420 -18.11 31.53 -58.02
CA LYS A 420 -18.17 30.86 -56.72
C LYS A 420 -19.60 30.44 -56.35
N GLU A 421 -20.62 31.22 -56.72
CA GLU A 421 -22.03 30.84 -56.58
C GLU A 421 -22.42 29.69 -57.52
N GLU A 422 -21.92 29.66 -58.77
CA GLU A 422 -22.17 28.55 -59.69
C GLU A 422 -21.52 27.23 -59.23
N ALA A 423 -20.37 27.30 -58.56
CA ALA A 423 -19.65 26.15 -58.02
C ALA A 423 -20.22 25.63 -56.67
N GLN A 424 -21.16 26.35 -56.04
CA GLN A 424 -21.85 25.88 -54.85
C GLN A 424 -22.95 24.86 -55.22
N PRO A 425 -23.11 23.78 -54.41
CA PRO A 425 -24.20 22.83 -54.59
C PRO A 425 -25.56 23.56 -54.55
N PRO A 426 -26.58 23.10 -55.29
CA PRO A 426 -27.83 23.82 -55.47
C PRO A 426 -28.63 24.09 -54.18
N GLU A 427 -28.24 23.50 -53.04
CA GLU A 427 -28.85 23.76 -51.72
C GLU A 427 -28.45 25.11 -51.10
N ASP A 428 -27.29 25.67 -51.45
CA ASP A 428 -26.75 26.88 -50.78
C ASP A 428 -26.98 28.18 -51.56
N ARG A 429 -27.71 28.14 -52.69
CA ARG A 429 -27.99 29.35 -53.48
C ARG A 429 -29.15 30.14 -52.86
N PRO A 430 -29.00 31.46 -52.60
CA PRO A 430 -30.13 32.30 -52.23
C PRO A 430 -31.11 32.35 -53.40
N TRP A 431 -32.41 32.21 -53.08
CA TRP A 431 -33.52 32.15 -54.02
C TRP A 431 -33.75 33.44 -54.80
#